data_AF-A0A7D5TBE2-F1
#
_entry.id   AF-A0A7D5TBE2-F1
#
_cell.length_a   1.000
_cell.length_b   1.000
_cell.length_c   1.000
_cell.angle_alpha   90.00
_cell.angle_beta   90.00
_cell.angle_gamma   90.00
#
_symmetry.space_group_name_H-M   'P 1'
#
loop_
_entity.id
_entity.type
_entity.pdbx_description
1 polymer ?
#
loop_
_entity_poly.entity_id
_entity_poly.type
_entity_poly.pdbx_seq_one_letter_code
_entity_poly.pdbx_strand_id
1 'polypeptide(L)'
;MSTESSTPNPLESTLTGYVALSEAAAFPSGIGIGMYSRDSPDSIRRHRPNSVVTNVERARQIARDYHDWDLPSEDEILEQRLRAC
;
A
#
# COMPACT_ATOMS: atom_id res chain seq x y z
N MET A 1 -0.28 -10.89 23.25
CA MET A 1 -0.59 -11.75 22.09
C MET A 1 -1.83 -11.17 21.44
N SER A 2 -1.64 -10.26 20.49
CA SER A 2 -2.75 -9.71 19.70
C SER A 2 -2.62 -10.28 18.30
N THR A 3 -3.49 -11.23 17.99
CA THR A 3 -3.68 -11.74 16.63
C THR A 3 -4.46 -10.69 15.85
N GLU A 4 -3.77 -9.70 15.30
CA GLU A 4 -4.33 -8.89 14.23
C GLU A 4 -4.43 -9.78 12.99
N SER A 5 -5.66 -10.11 12.60
CA SER A 5 -5.96 -10.48 11.21
C SER A 5 -5.62 -9.28 10.33
N SER A 6 -4.32 -9.11 10.06
CA SER A 6 -3.82 -8.09 9.16
C SER A 6 -4.26 -8.51 7.76
N THR A 7 -5.31 -7.86 7.26
CA THR A 7 -5.64 -7.97 5.84
C THR A 7 -4.36 -7.56 5.11
N PRO A 8 -3.78 -8.42 4.25
CA PRO A 8 -2.44 -8.21 3.72
C PRO A 8 -2.38 -6.81 3.09
N ASN A 9 -1.44 -6.01 3.59
CA ASN A 9 -1.23 -4.66 3.07
C ASN A 9 -0.95 -4.79 1.57
N PRO A 10 -1.68 -4.07 0.71
CA PRO A 10 -1.47 -4.16 -0.73
C PRO A 10 -0.02 -3.84 -1.12
N LEU A 11 0.70 -3.03 -0.35
CA LEU A 11 2.11 -2.72 -0.65
C LEU A 11 3.06 -3.91 -0.45
N GLU A 12 2.71 -4.83 0.45
CA GLU A 12 3.53 -6.00 0.81
C GLU A 12 3.27 -7.21 -0.08
N SER A 13 2.11 -7.25 -0.76
CA SER A 13 1.62 -8.47 -1.41
C SER A 13 1.26 -8.30 -2.89
N THR A 14 1.14 -7.07 -3.36
CA THR A 14 0.71 -6.77 -4.74
C THR A 14 1.77 -6.00 -5.52
N LEU A 15 1.98 -6.40 -6.77
CA LEU A 15 2.89 -5.72 -7.71
C LEU A 15 2.17 -4.65 -8.54
N THR A 16 0.85 -4.74 -8.62
CA THR A 16 0.04 -3.89 -9.50
C THR A 16 -1.21 -3.43 -8.77
N GLY A 17 -1.75 -2.30 -9.21
CA GLY A 17 -2.94 -1.69 -8.64
C GLY A 17 -2.67 -0.30 -8.09
N TYR A 18 -3.70 0.25 -7.47
CA TYR A 18 -3.75 1.62 -6.98
C TYR A 18 -4.16 1.62 -5.52
N VAL A 19 -3.62 2.58 -4.79
CA VAL A 19 -3.94 2.83 -3.38
C VAL A 19 -4.23 4.30 -3.16
N ALA A 20 -5.03 4.60 -2.13
CA ALA A 20 -5.17 5.95 -1.64
C ALA A 20 -4.18 6.20 -0.50
N LEU A 21 -3.35 7.22 -0.66
CA LEU A 21 -2.48 7.78 0.36
C LEU A 21 -3.17 8.99 0.98
N SER A 22 -3.16 9.04 2.31
CA SER A 22 -3.60 10.20 3.08
C SER A 22 -2.59 10.49 4.17
N GLU A 23 -2.57 11.72 4.67
CA GLU A 23 -1.85 12.03 5.89
C GLU A 23 -2.45 11.21 7.06
N ALA A 24 -1.60 10.51 7.79
CA ALA A 24 -2.03 9.74 8.95
C ALA A 24 -2.19 10.67 10.13
N ALA A 25 -3.43 10.94 10.53
CA ALA A 25 -3.73 11.76 11.71
C ALA A 25 -3.08 11.24 13.02
N ALA A 26 -2.70 9.97 13.06
CA ALA A 26 -2.07 9.32 14.21
C ALA A 26 -0.57 9.64 14.36
N PHE A 27 0.10 10.17 13.34
CA PHE A 27 1.55 10.37 13.34
C PHE A 27 1.92 11.72 12.72
N PRO A 28 2.73 12.56 13.40
CA PRO A 28 3.26 13.77 12.78
C PRO A 28 4.10 13.36 11.56
N SER A 29 3.66 13.77 10.36
CA SER A 29 4.27 13.40 9.07
C SER A 29 4.12 11.93 8.65
N GLY A 30 3.21 11.17 9.26
CA GLY A 30 2.93 9.80 8.82
C GLY A 30 2.04 9.76 7.58
N ILE A 31 2.19 8.71 6.78
CA ILE A 31 1.23 8.37 5.72
C ILE A 31 0.35 7.20 6.16
N GLY A 32 -0.92 7.28 5.78
CA GLY A 32 -1.90 6.23 5.93
C GLY A 32 -2.30 5.70 4.55
N ILE A 33 -2.52 4.39 4.47
CA ILE A 33 -3.00 3.72 3.27
C ILE A 33 -4.46 3.37 3.49
N GLY A 34 -5.33 3.95 2.69
CA GLY A 34 -6.76 3.80 2.86
C GLY A 34 -7.43 3.46 1.54
N MET A 35 -7.62 2.16 1.27
CA MET A 35 -8.24 1.56 0.07
C MET A 35 -7.24 1.12 -1.02
N TYR A 36 -7.59 0.01 -1.66
CA TYR A 36 -6.88 -0.59 -2.80
C TYR A 36 -7.88 -0.93 -3.91
N SER A 37 -7.47 -0.75 -5.15
CA SER A 37 -8.15 -1.27 -6.34
C SER A 37 -7.11 -1.75 -7.34
N ARG A 38 -7.30 -2.93 -7.91
CA ARG A 38 -6.34 -3.49 -8.88
C ARG A 38 -6.34 -2.73 -10.21
N ASP A 39 -7.50 -2.23 -10.62
CA ASP A 39 -7.77 -1.81 -12.00
C ASP A 39 -8.54 -0.49 -12.11
N SER A 40 -9.03 0.07 -11.00
CA SER A 40 -9.86 1.29 -11.03
C SER A 40 -9.38 2.38 -10.06
N PRO A 41 -8.45 3.25 -10.48
CA PRO A 41 -8.05 4.40 -9.67
C PRO A 41 -9.22 5.37 -9.45
N ASP A 42 -10.13 5.50 -10.42
CA ASP A 42 -11.30 6.37 -10.29
C ASP A 42 -12.30 5.87 -9.25
N SER A 43 -12.39 4.55 -9.04
CA SER A 43 -13.16 4.01 -7.92
C SER A 43 -12.59 4.48 -6.59
N ILE A 44 -11.26 4.49 -6.44
CA ILE A 44 -10.60 4.97 -5.23
C ILE A 44 -10.87 6.48 -5.05
N ARG A 45 -10.68 7.28 -6.09
CA ARG A 45 -10.91 8.74 -6.04
C ARG A 45 -12.33 9.09 -5.61
N ARG A 46 -13.34 8.33 -6.09
CA ARG A 46 -14.75 8.55 -5.71
C ARG A 46 -15.02 8.29 -4.22
N HIS A 47 -14.39 7.27 -3.64
CA HIS A 47 -14.59 6.90 -2.23
C HIS A 47 -13.65 7.66 -1.28
N ARG A 48 -12.52 8.17 -1.78
CA ARG A 48 -11.48 8.87 -1.04
C ARG A 48 -11.10 10.19 -1.73
N PRO A 49 -12.01 11.17 -1.80
CA PRO A 49 -11.79 12.40 -2.56
C PRO A 49 -10.64 13.28 -2.01
N ASN A 50 -10.32 13.13 -0.72
CA ASN A 50 -9.26 13.88 -0.05
C ASN A 50 -7.92 13.13 0.00
N SER A 51 -7.80 11.99 -0.69
CA SER A 51 -6.59 11.17 -0.71
C SER A 51 -5.89 11.27 -2.05
N VAL A 52 -4.57 11.17 -2.03
CA VAL A 52 -3.75 11.04 -3.24
C VAL A 52 -3.83 9.61 -3.72
N VAL A 53 -4.32 9.39 -4.94
CA VAL A 53 -4.37 8.05 -5.54
C VAL A 53 -3.11 7.81 -6.36
N THR A 54 -2.35 6.78 -6.01
CA THR A 54 -1.10 6.40 -6.68
C THR A 54 -1.05 4.89 -6.91
N ASN A 55 -0.19 4.43 -7.82
CA ASN A 55 0.05 3.00 -7.99
C ASN A 55 0.82 2.42 -6.78
N VAL A 56 0.74 1.10 -6.60
CA VAL A 56 1.35 0.38 -5.46
C VAL A 56 2.88 0.47 -5.46
N GLU A 57 3.52 0.43 -6.63
CA GLU A 57 4.97 0.57 -6.79
C GLU A 57 5.46 1.91 -6.22
N ARG A 58 4.84 3.02 -6.65
CA ARG A 58 5.19 4.36 -6.19
C ARG A 58 4.83 4.55 -4.73
N ALA A 59 3.71 4.01 -4.25
CA ALA A 59 3.36 4.06 -2.84
C ALA A 59 4.39 3.34 -1.96
N ARG A 60 4.87 2.17 -2.39
CA ARG A 60 5.93 1.43 -1.71
C ARG A 60 7.24 2.20 -1.71
N GLN A 61 7.60 2.81 -2.83
CA GLN A 61 8.76 3.68 -2.89
C GLN A 61 8.65 4.83 -1.88
N ILE A 62 7.52 5.55 -1.87
CA ILE A 62 7.32 6.68 -0.93
C ILE A 62 7.41 6.21 0.52
N ALA A 63 6.78 5.09 0.85
CA ALA A 63 6.79 4.51 2.19
C ALA A 63 8.21 4.12 2.65
N ARG A 64 9.05 3.59 1.77
CA ARG A 64 10.47 3.29 2.07
C ARG A 64 11.31 4.56 2.17
N ASP A 65 11.24 5.42 1.16
CA ASP A 65 12.16 6.56 1.00
C ASP A 65 11.90 7.67 2.02
N TYR A 66 10.65 7.85 2.48
CA TYR A 66 10.25 9.00 3.30
C TYR A 66 9.65 8.63 4.66
N HIS A 67 9.32 7.36 4.88
CA HIS A 67 8.64 6.92 6.10
C HIS A 67 9.30 5.72 6.78
N ASP A 68 10.45 5.24 6.28
CA ASP A 68 11.22 4.13 6.84
C ASP A 68 10.41 2.83 7.02
N TRP A 69 9.40 2.60 6.17
CA TRP A 69 8.64 1.35 6.22
C TRP A 69 9.47 0.20 5.65
N ASP A 70 9.61 -0.87 6.43
CA ASP A 70 10.23 -2.11 5.97
C ASP A 70 9.25 -2.88 5.06
N LEU A 71 9.30 -2.57 3.77
CA LEU A 71 8.44 -3.17 2.75
C LEU A 71 9.26 -4.03 1.79
N PRO A 72 8.78 -5.22 1.41
CA PRO A 72 9.48 -6.08 0.47
C PRO A 72 9.60 -5.41 -0.90
N SER A 73 10.75 -5.59 -1.54
CA SER A 73 10.97 -5.25 -2.94
C SER A 73 10.05 -6.03 -3.87
N GLU A 74 9.97 -5.59 -5.13
CA GLU A 74 9.16 -6.29 -6.14
C GLU A 74 9.63 -7.72 -6.39
N ASP A 75 10.94 -7.92 -6.42
CA ASP A 75 11.55 -9.24 -6.58
C ASP A 75 11.18 -10.15 -5.42
N GLU A 76 11.20 -9.66 -4.18
CA GLU A 76 10.78 -10.43 -3.01
C GLU A 76 9.30 -10.81 -3.07
N ILE A 77 8.43 -9.91 -3.52
CA ILE A 77 7.00 -10.21 -3.70
C ILE A 77 6.80 -11.26 -4.80
N LEU A 78 7.55 -11.16 -5.91
CA LEU A 78 7.54 -12.15 -6.98
C LEU A 78 7.98 -13.53 -6.48
N GLU A 79 9.09 -13.58 -5.75
CA GLU A 79 9.59 -14.82 -5.15
C GLU A 79 8.58 -15.43 -4.18
N GLN A 80 7.97 -14.64 -3.30
CA GLN A 80 6.93 -15.12 -2.39
C GLN A 80 5.75 -15.74 -3.14
N ARG A 81 5.31 -15.11 -4.24
CA ARG A 81 4.23 -15.64 -5.08
C ARG A 81 4.61 -16.92 -5.78
N LEU A 82 5.84 -17.02 -6.29
CA LEU A 82 6.36 -18.24 -6.91
C LEU A 82 6.47 -19.38 -5.91
N ARG A 83 6.88 -19.10 -4.66
CA ARG A 83 6.97 -20.08 -3.57
C ARG A 83 5.62 -20.53 -3.03
N ALA A 84 4.55 -19.78 -3.28
CA ALA A 84 3.19 -20.08 -2.84
C ALA A 84 2.39 -20.96 -3.84
N CYS A 85 2.97 -21.28 -5.00
CA CYS A 85 2.43 -22.22 -5.99
C CYS A 85 2.96 -23.65 -5.78
#